data_AF-A0A6P1DSF9-F1
#
_entry.id   AF-A0A6P1DSF9-F1
#
_cell.length_a   1.000
_cell.length_b   1.000
_cell.length_c   1.000
_cell.angle_alpha   90.00
_cell.angle_beta   90.00
_cell.angle_gamma   90.00
#
_symmetry.space_group_name_H-M   'P 1'
#
loop_
_entity.id
_entity.type
_entity.pdbx_description
1 polymer ?
#
loop_
_entity_poly.entity_id
_entity_poly.type
_entity_poly.pdbx_seq_one_letter_code
_entity_poly.pdbx_strand_id
1 'polypeptide(L)' 'MKFVKFFLVGIIFGIVMSKAEIISWYRIYEMFKFQSFHMYGIIGSAVLLGMISMLLFKKKMVKTFEGEE' A
#
# COMPACT_ATOMS: atom_id res chain seq x y z
N MET A 1 23.81 -3.03 -7.67
CA MET A 1 23.01 -2.85 -6.44
C MET A 1 21.70 -2.06 -6.62
N LYS A 2 21.15 -1.89 -7.84
CA LYS A 2 19.94 -1.09 -8.09
C LYS A 2 18.65 -1.64 -7.46
N PHE A 3 18.57 -2.96 -7.24
CA PHE A 3 17.34 -3.64 -6.80
C PHE A 3 17.25 -3.92 -5.29
N VAL A 4 18.37 -3.81 -4.56
CA VAL A 4 18.42 -4.11 -3.12
C VAL A 4 17.47 -3.21 -2.33
N LYS A 5 17.32 -1.96 -2.75
CA LYS A 5 16.35 -1.02 -2.16
C LYS A 5 14.89 -1.50 -2.28
N PHE A 6 14.51 -2.16 -3.37
CA PHE A 6 13.16 -2.71 -3.53
C PHE A 6 12.96 -3.93 -2.65
N PHE A 7 14.01 -4.75 -2.49
CA PHE A 7 13.99 -5.89 -1.57
C PHE A 7 13.79 -5.44 -0.11
N LEU A 8 14.52 -4.41 0.33
CA LEU A 8 14.35 -3.82 1.67
C LEU A 8 12.94 -3.24 1.87
N VAL A 9 12.42 -2.50 0.89
CA VAL A 9 11.03 -1.98 0.93
C VAL A 9 10.03 -3.13 1.01
N GLY A 10 10.24 -4.22 0.26
CA GLY A 10 9.38 -5.41 0.28
C GLY A 10 9.37 -6.11 1.65
N ILE A 11 10.53 -6.22 2.31
CA ILE A 11 10.63 -6.77 3.68
C ILE A 11 9.82 -5.91 4.65
N ILE A 12 10.02 -4.59 4.63
CA ILE A 12 9.30 -3.67 5.51
C ILE A 12 7.78 -3.76 5.26
N PHE A 13 7.38 -3.78 3.98
CA PHE A 13 5.97 -3.93 3.58
C PHE A 13 5.37 -5.23 4.11
N GLY A 14 6.06 -6.36 3.96
CA GLY A 14 5.62 -7.66 4.46
C GLY A 14 5.46 -7.70 5.98
N ILE A 15 6.38 -7.07 6.72
CA ILE A 15 6.30 -6.97 8.19
C ILE A 15 5.07 -6.14 8.60
N VAL A 16 4.84 -5.00 7.95
CA VAL A 16 3.67 -4.15 8.23
C VAL A 16 2.37 -4.88 7.93
N MET A 17 2.28 -5.54 6.77
CA MET A 17 1.11 -6.35 6.39
C MET A 17 0.81 -7.46 7.40
N SER A 18 1.86 -8.13 7.91
CA SER A 18 1.72 -9.18 8.91
C SER A 18 1.24 -8.63 10.25
N LYS A 19 1.81 -7.51 10.72
CA LYS A 19 1.40 -6.87 11.98
C LYS A 19 0.00 -6.28 11.93
N ALA A 20 -0.42 -5.79 10.77
CA ALA A 20 -1.78 -5.29 10.56
C ALA A 20 -2.81 -6.41 10.32
N GLU A 21 -2.38 -7.69 10.35
CA GLU A 21 -3.20 -8.89 10.15
C GLU A 21 -3.94 -8.95 8.79
N ILE A 22 -3.57 -8.07 7.86
CA ILE A 22 -4.20 -7.94 6.53
C ILE A 22 -4.00 -9.21 5.70
N ILE A 23 -2.96 -9.99 6.01
CA ILE A 23 -2.64 -11.27 5.35
C ILE A 23 -3.70 -12.34 5.66
N SER A 24 -4.45 -12.19 6.75
CA SER A 24 -5.45 -13.18 7.16
C SER A 24 -6.72 -13.10 6.33
N TRP A 25 -7.10 -14.22 5.71
CA TRP A 25 -8.40 -14.39 5.04
C TRP A 25 -9.59 -14.11 5.99
N TYR A 26 -9.42 -14.42 7.29
CA TYR A 26 -10.45 -14.16 8.29
C TYR A 26 -10.76 -12.67 8.44
N ARG A 27 -9.74 -11.81 8.37
CA ARG A 27 -9.93 -10.36 8.44
C ARG A 27 -10.74 -9.85 7.25
N ILE A 28 -10.49 -10.37 6.06
CA ILE A 28 -11.30 -10.06 4.87
C ILE A 28 -12.76 -10.48 5.08
N TYR A 29 -13.00 -11.66 5.65
CA TYR A 29 -14.34 -12.13 5.98
C TYR A 29 -15.07 -11.25 7.02
N GLU A 30 -14.38 -10.84 8.09
CA GLU A 30 -14.91 -9.91 9.11
C GLU A 30 -15.24 -8.53 8.54
N MET A 31 -14.51 -8.08 7.51
CA MET A 31 -14.85 -6.86 6.79
C MET A 31 -16.23 -6.99 6.16
N PHE A 32 -16.50 -8.05 5.37
CA PHE A 32 -17.82 -8.23 4.76
C PHE A 32 -18.98 -8.36 5.77
N LYS A 33 -18.67 -8.74 7.02
CA LYS A 33 -19.62 -8.75 8.13
C LYS A 33 -19.70 -7.43 8.92
N PHE A 34 -18.99 -6.40 8.49
CA PHE A 34 -18.88 -5.09 9.14
C PHE A 34 -18.37 -5.13 10.59
N GLN A 35 -17.57 -6.14 10.94
CA GLN A 35 -17.05 -6.32 12.30
C GLN A 35 -15.65 -5.69 12.48
N SER A 36 -14.91 -5.45 11.40
CA SER A 36 -13.56 -4.89 11.43
C SER A 36 -13.51 -3.51 10.80
N PHE A 37 -13.87 -2.48 11.56
CA PHE A 37 -13.86 -1.09 11.07
C PHE A 37 -12.45 -0.60 10.70
N HIS A 38 -11.43 -1.03 11.44
CA HIS A 38 -10.04 -0.62 11.20
C HIS A 38 -9.54 -1.04 9.81
N MET A 39 -9.94 -2.23 9.34
CA MET A 39 -9.54 -2.74 8.04
C MET A 39 -10.09 -1.88 6.88
N TYR A 40 -11.28 -1.29 7.02
CA TYR A 40 -11.78 -0.32 6.04
C TYR A 40 -10.93 0.94 5.97
N GLY A 41 -10.45 1.42 7.12
CA GLY A 41 -9.51 2.54 7.18
C GLY A 41 -8.18 2.21 6.49
N ILE A 42 -7.65 1.00 6.70
CA ILE A 42 -6.43 0.53 6.03
C ILE A 42 -6.64 0.49 4.50
N ILE A 43 -7.67 -0.21 4.01
CA ILE A 43 -7.89 -0.34 2.56
C ILE A 43 -8.23 1.02 1.94
N GLY A 44 -9.12 1.80 2.57
CA GLY A 44 -9.52 3.11 2.08
C GLY A 44 -8.35 4.10 1.99
N SER A 45 -7.48 4.12 3.00
CA SER A 45 -6.27 4.96 2.97
C SER A 45 -5.28 4.50 1.89
N ALA A 46 -5.11 3.20 1.68
CA ALA A 46 -4.27 2.68 0.61
C ALA A 46 -4.77 3.09 -0.79
N VAL A 47 -6.09 3.01 -1.02
CA VAL A 47 -6.73 3.44 -2.27
C VAL A 47 -6.55 4.95 -2.47
N LEU A 48 -6.84 5.76 -1.45
CA LEU A 48 -6.70 7.22 -1.52
C LEU A 48 -5.25 7.65 -1.78
N LEU A 49 -4.29 7.05 -1.08
CA LEU A 49 -2.87 7.31 -1.31
C LEU A 49 -2.46 6.90 -2.73
N GLY A 50 -2.91 5.74 -3.22
CA GLY A 50 -2.68 5.30 -4.59
C GLY A 50 -3.24 6.29 -5.62
N MET A 51 -4.46 6.80 -5.40
CA MET A 51 -5.07 7.82 -6.25
C MET A 51 -4.27 9.12 -6.25
N ILE A 52 -3.88 9.62 -5.06
CA ILE A 52 -3.09 10.86 -4.93
C ILE A 52 -1.72 10.71 -5.59
N SER A 53 -1.02 9.60 -5.32
CA SER A 53 0.26 9.30 -5.96
C SER A 53 0.12 9.26 -7.48
N MET A 54 -0.91 8.59 -8.00
CA MET A 54 -1.16 8.53 -9.44
C MET A 54 -1.46 9.92 -10.05
N LEU A 55 -2.21 10.77 -9.34
CA LEU A 55 -2.47 12.14 -9.77
C LEU A 55 -1.19 12.98 -9.83
N LEU A 56 -0.29 12.82 -8.86
CA LEU A 56 1.00 13.51 -8.84
C LEU A 56 1.92 13.07 -9.98
N PHE A 57 1.94 11.77 -10.30
CA PHE A 57 2.63 11.25 -11.48
C PHE A 57 2.03 11.81 -12.78
N LYS A 58 0.70 11.80 -12.92
CA LYS A 58 0.03 12.38 -14.10
C LYS A 58 0.33 13.88 -14.29
N LYS A 59 0.55 14.61 -13.21
CA LYS A 59 0.92 16.04 -13.24
C LYS A 59 2.42 16.29 -13.48
N LYS A 60 3.23 15.24 -13.71
CA LYS A 60 4.71 15.31 -13.86
C LYS A 60 5.41 16.03 -12.69
N MET A 61 4.77 16.07 -11.52
CA MET A 61 5.34 16.70 -10.32
C MET A 61 6.36 15.79 -9.63
N VAL A 62 6.32 14.50 -9.93
CA VAL A 62 7.15 13.46 -9.32
C VAL A 62 7.89 12.73 -10.42
N LYS A 63 9.23 12.78 -10.37
CA LYS A 63 10.09 12.10 -11.34
C LYS A 63 10.10 10.60 -11.09
N THR A 64 10.08 9.81 -12.16
CA THR A 64 10.25 8.37 -12.08
C THR A 64 11.67 8.00 -11.62
N PHE A 65 11.86 6.74 -11.22
CA PHE A 65 13.17 6.27 -10.75
C PHE A 65 14.28 6.36 -11.83
N GLU A 66 13.90 6.40 -13.11
CA GLU A 66 14.82 6.53 -14.24
C GLU A 66 15.04 8.00 -14.65
N GLY A 67 14.35 8.94 -14.02
CA GLY A 67 14.53 10.39 -14.21
C GLY A 67 13.68 10.99 -15.34
N GLU A 68 12.94 10.18 -16.09
CA GLU A 68 12.09 10.64 -17.18
C GLU A 68 10.60 10.58 -16.81
N GLU A 69 9.99 11.76 -16.99
CA GLU A 69 8.57 12.18 -16.93
C GLU A 69 7.57 11.44 -16.04
#